data_AF-A0A5N5IQW6-F1
#
_entry.id   AF-A0A5N5IQW6-F1
#
_cell.length_a   1.000
_cell.length_b   1.000
_cell.length_c   1.000
_cell.angle_alpha   90.00
_cell.angle_beta   90.00
_cell.angle_gamma   90.00
#
_symmetry.space_group_name_H-M   'P 1'
#
loop_
_entity.id
_entity.type
_entity.pdbx_description
1 polymer ?
#
loop_
_entity_poly.entity_id
_entity_poly.type
_entity_poly.pdbx_seq_one_letter_code
_entity_poly.pdbx_strand_id
1 'polypeptide(L)'
;MKRVIFYLFLISGLYGSAQMDCILGVGGPDGDTMVQVFQLNEEQQEKLKSWAAELKVRNDILREKAEYLMKKNENSTPEVLLEVSKQYRAIQDSMFLNVRMMDKRLLTIFNDKQYQRYLGFCNELALRPIHVNRSIDEK
;
A
#
# COMPACT_ATOMS: atom_id res chain seq x y z
N MET A 1 36.49 -16.02 20.05
CA MET A 1 35.64 -14.80 20.02
C MET A 1 35.30 -14.34 18.60
N LYS A 2 36.26 -14.00 17.72
CA LYS A 2 35.96 -13.50 16.35
C LYS A 2 35.07 -14.45 15.50
N ARG A 3 35.30 -15.76 15.56
CA ARG A 3 34.47 -16.76 14.85
C ARG A 3 33.03 -16.82 15.37
N VAL A 4 32.83 -16.70 16.68
CA VAL A 4 31.50 -16.72 17.31
C VAL A 4 30.70 -15.47 16.93
N ILE A 5 31.35 -14.31 16.90
CA ILE A 5 30.75 -13.04 16.46
C ILE A 5 30.31 -13.14 14.99
N PHE A 6 31.13 -13.78 14.13
CA PHE A 6 30.78 -14.00 12.73
C PHE A 6 29.56 -14.93 12.54
N TYR A 7 29.46 -16.02 13.32
CA TYR A 7 28.28 -16.89 13.28
C TYR A 7 27.02 -16.21 13.83
N LEU A 8 27.14 -15.38 14.88
CA LEU A 8 26.04 -14.55 15.38
C LEU A 8 25.54 -13.57 14.31
N PHE A 9 26.44 -12.95 13.55
CA PHE A 9 26.08 -12.03 12.46
C PHE A 9 25.34 -12.76 11.31
N LEU A 10 25.80 -13.96 10.93
CA LEU A 10 25.14 -14.80 9.92
C LEU A 10 23.74 -15.25 10.33
N ILE A 11 23.55 -15.61 11.60
CA ILE A 11 22.25 -16.04 12.14
C ILE A 11 21.28 -14.85 12.22
N SER A 12 21.77 -13.65 12.55
CA SER A 12 20.93 -12.45 12.62
C SER A 12 20.33 -12.03 11.27
N GLY A 13 21.01 -12.33 10.15
CA GLY A 13 20.53 -12.02 8.79
C GLY A 13 19.33 -12.86 8.35
N LEU A 14 19.03 -13.97 9.03
CA LEU A 14 17.90 -14.85 8.71
C LEU A 14 16.57 -14.38 9.31
N TYR A 15 16.57 -13.39 10.21
CA TYR A 15 15.36 -12.88 10.86
C TYR A 15 14.77 -11.64 10.19
N GLY A 16 15.37 -11.16 9.10
CA GLY A 16 14.88 -10.01 8.34
C GLY A 16 13.81 -10.41 7.33
N SER A 17 12.55 -10.45 7.73
CA SER A 17 11.43 -10.52 6.77
C SER A 17 11.18 -9.14 6.18
N ALA A 18 11.63 -8.89 4.95
CA ALA A 18 11.16 -7.75 4.16
C ALA A 18 9.72 -8.02 3.71
N GLN A 19 8.79 -7.93 4.66
CA GLN A 19 7.39 -8.26 4.46
C GLN A 19 6.67 -7.11 3.76
N MET A 20 5.93 -7.41 2.70
CA MET A 20 5.13 -6.42 1.99
C MET A 20 3.97 -5.93 2.88
N ASP A 21 3.62 -4.65 2.77
CA ASP A 21 2.44 -4.09 3.44
C ASP A 21 1.17 -4.81 2.94
N CYS A 22 0.26 -5.13 3.87
CA CYS A 22 -1.03 -5.75 3.60
C CYS A 22 -2.03 -4.71 3.11
N ILE A 23 -1.90 -4.38 1.83
CA ILE A 23 -2.76 -3.44 1.09
C ILE A 23 -4.09 -4.14 0.78
N LEU A 24 -5.20 -3.47 1.07
CA LEU A 24 -6.55 -3.91 0.70
C LEU A 24 -6.83 -3.68 -0.78
N GLY A 25 -6.21 -2.66 -1.38
CA GLY A 25 -6.36 -2.36 -2.80
C GLY A 25 -7.64 -1.59 -3.10
N VAL A 26 -8.00 -0.62 -2.26
CA VAL A 26 -9.13 0.30 -2.55
C VAL A 26 -8.92 0.94 -3.93
N GLY A 27 -9.98 0.96 -4.76
CA GLY A 27 -9.93 1.44 -6.13
C GLY A 27 -9.33 0.48 -7.17
N GLY A 28 -8.95 -0.72 -6.74
CA GLY A 28 -8.62 -1.85 -7.62
C GLY A 28 -9.86 -2.57 -8.16
N PRO A 29 -9.66 -3.64 -8.96
CA PRO A 29 -10.76 -4.40 -9.57
C PRO A 29 -11.60 -5.19 -8.55
N ASP A 30 -11.05 -5.47 -7.36
CA ASP A 30 -11.64 -6.37 -6.36
C ASP A 30 -12.59 -5.67 -5.38
N GLY A 31 -13.18 -4.53 -5.78
CA GLY A 31 -14.08 -3.74 -4.92
C GLY A 31 -15.27 -4.56 -4.39
N ASP A 32 -15.93 -5.32 -5.26
CA ASP A 32 -17.07 -6.17 -4.87
C ASP A 32 -16.65 -7.31 -3.95
N THR A 33 -15.48 -7.91 -4.20
CA THR A 33 -14.88 -8.92 -3.33
C THR A 33 -14.62 -8.35 -1.95
N MET A 34 -14.10 -7.13 -1.85
CA MET A 34 -13.86 -6.44 -0.58
C MET A 34 -15.15 -6.22 0.21
N VAL A 35 -16.24 -5.82 -0.47
CA VAL A 35 -17.57 -5.68 0.14
C VAL A 35 -18.03 -7.00 0.75
N GLN A 36 -17.87 -8.11 0.03
CA GLN A 36 -18.30 -9.43 0.47
C GLN A 36 -17.43 -9.98 1.61
N VAL A 37 -16.11 -9.98 1.41
CA VAL A 37 -15.14 -10.53 2.37
C VAL A 37 -15.20 -9.79 3.69
N PHE A 38 -15.26 -8.46 3.67
CA PHE A 38 -15.33 -7.66 4.90
C PHE A 38 -16.76 -7.34 5.34
N GLN A 39 -17.78 -7.84 4.62
CA GLN A 39 -19.19 -7.62 4.96
C GLN A 39 -19.49 -6.14 5.23
N LEU A 40 -19.13 -5.28 4.28
CA LEU A 40 -19.26 -3.83 4.43
C LEU A 40 -20.74 -3.42 4.43
N ASN A 41 -21.12 -2.54 5.36
CA ASN A 41 -22.46 -1.96 5.37
C ASN A 41 -22.62 -0.88 4.27
N GLU A 42 -23.84 -0.39 4.07
CA GLU A 42 -24.15 0.58 3.01
C GLU A 42 -23.28 1.84 3.10
N GLU A 43 -23.12 2.42 4.30
CA GLU A 43 -22.28 3.60 4.53
C GLU A 43 -20.81 3.34 4.16
N GLN A 44 -20.27 2.18 4.55
CA GLN A 44 -18.90 1.76 4.22
C GLN A 44 -18.74 1.54 2.71
N GLN A 45 -19.75 1.00 2.02
CA GLN A 45 -19.74 0.80 0.57
C GLN A 45 -19.77 2.13 -0.20
N GLU A 46 -20.57 3.10 0.25
CA GLU A 46 -20.57 4.45 -0.32
C GLU A 46 -19.21 5.14 -0.16
N LYS A 47 -18.62 5.04 1.04
CA LYS A 47 -17.26 5.53 1.30
C LYS A 47 -16.21 4.84 0.43
N LEU A 48 -16.30 3.51 0.26
CA LEU A 48 -15.41 2.76 -0.61
C LEU A 48 -15.47 3.27 -2.06
N LYS A 49 -16.68 3.45 -2.63
CA LYS A 49 -16.86 3.99 -3.98
C LYS A 49 -16.32 5.41 -4.11
N SER A 50 -16.60 6.27 -3.13
CA SER A 50 -16.12 7.65 -3.10
C SER A 50 -14.58 7.72 -3.05
N TRP A 51 -13.96 6.94 -2.18
CA TRP A 51 -12.49 6.90 -2.07
C TRP A 51 -11.82 6.25 -3.28
N ALA A 52 -12.46 5.26 -3.92
CA ALA A 52 -11.98 4.72 -5.19
C ALA A 52 -11.99 5.79 -6.30
N ALA A 53 -13.03 6.62 -6.37
CA ALA A 53 -13.09 7.74 -7.31
C ALA A 53 -12.04 8.81 -6.99
N GLU A 54 -11.87 9.17 -5.71
CA GLU A 54 -10.83 10.11 -5.27
C GLU A 54 -9.43 9.61 -5.64
N LEU A 55 -9.15 8.33 -5.38
CA LEU A 55 -7.88 7.70 -5.73
C LEU A 55 -7.62 7.75 -7.24
N LYS A 56 -8.65 7.45 -8.04
CA LYS A 56 -8.55 7.51 -9.50
C LYS A 56 -8.11 8.91 -9.95
N VAL A 57 -8.78 9.96 -9.48
CA VAL A 57 -8.44 11.35 -9.85
C VAL A 57 -7.01 11.69 -9.42
N ARG A 58 -6.61 11.36 -8.18
CA ARG A 58 -5.25 11.63 -7.69
C ARG A 58 -4.18 10.91 -8.52
N ASN A 59 -4.42 9.66 -8.87
CA ASN A 59 -3.46 8.86 -9.62
C ASN A 59 -3.47 9.15 -11.11
N ASP A 60 -4.58 9.62 -11.70
CA ASP A 60 -4.61 10.09 -13.09
C ASP A 60 -3.67 11.28 -13.30
N ILE A 61 -3.67 12.26 -12.38
CA ILE A 61 -2.75 13.41 -12.42
C ILE A 61 -1.28 12.94 -12.37
N LEU A 62 -0.97 11.97 -11.51
CA LEU A 62 0.38 11.42 -11.38
C LEU A 62 0.77 10.61 -12.63
N ARG A 63 -0.16 9.84 -13.19
CA ARG A 63 0.04 9.09 -14.43
C ARG A 63 0.34 10.03 -15.59
N GLU A 64 -0.44 11.10 -15.77
CA GLU A 64 -0.19 12.12 -16.79
C GLU A 64 1.18 12.79 -16.61
N LYS A 65 1.57 13.09 -15.36
CA LYS A 65 2.91 13.60 -15.06
C LYS A 65 4.01 12.61 -15.45
N ALA A 66 3.80 11.33 -15.22
CA ALA A 66 4.74 10.26 -15.57
C ALA A 66 4.87 10.12 -17.09
N GLU A 67 3.74 10.11 -17.81
CA GLU A 67 3.68 10.08 -19.27
C GLU A 67 4.39 11.29 -19.90
N TYR A 68 4.11 12.50 -19.37
CA TYR A 68 4.78 13.72 -19.81
C TYR A 68 6.29 13.67 -19.56
N LEU A 69 6.72 13.21 -18.38
CA LEU A 69 8.13 13.06 -18.03
C LEU A 69 8.84 12.14 -19.03
N MET A 70 8.25 11.00 -19.36
CA MET A 70 8.83 10.06 -20.32
C MET A 70 8.90 10.67 -21.73
N LYS A 71 7.79 11.25 -22.21
CA LYS A 71 7.72 11.85 -23.55
C LYS A 71 8.72 13.00 -23.73
N LYS A 72 8.87 13.85 -22.72
CA LYS A 72 9.81 14.99 -22.76
C LYS A 72 11.27 14.54 -22.90
N ASN A 73 11.62 13.34 -22.42
CA ASN A 73 12.99 12.85 -22.34
C ASN A 73 13.28 11.64 -23.25
N GLU A 74 12.41 11.35 -24.23
CA GLU A 74 12.49 10.14 -25.07
C GLU A 74 13.81 10.01 -25.85
N ASN A 75 14.41 11.14 -26.26
CA ASN A 75 15.66 11.20 -27.03
C ASN A 75 16.84 11.72 -26.19
N SER A 76 16.70 11.73 -24.86
CA SER A 76 17.76 12.19 -23.97
C SER A 76 18.91 11.18 -23.86
N THR A 77 20.07 11.63 -23.38
CA THR A 77 21.23 10.75 -23.19
C THR A 77 20.98 9.74 -22.06
N PRO A 78 21.73 8.62 -22.02
CA PRO A 78 21.61 7.62 -20.95
C PRO A 78 21.76 8.22 -19.54
N GLU A 79 22.63 9.19 -19.36
CA GLU A 79 22.86 9.87 -18.07
C GLU A 79 21.62 10.66 -17.64
N VAL A 80 20.95 11.33 -18.57
CA VAL A 80 19.69 12.03 -18.31
C VAL A 80 18.57 11.03 -18.04
N LEU A 81 18.50 9.92 -18.78
CA LEU A 81 17.52 8.87 -18.59
C LEU A 81 17.63 8.21 -17.21
N LEU A 82 18.85 8.11 -16.65
CA LEU A 82 19.05 7.66 -15.28
C LEU A 82 18.34 8.57 -14.26
N GLU A 83 18.47 9.89 -14.40
CA GLU A 83 17.75 10.84 -13.53
C GLU A 83 16.23 10.81 -13.77
N VAL A 84 15.80 10.65 -15.02
CA VAL A 84 14.38 10.48 -15.37
C VAL A 84 13.80 9.24 -14.67
N SER A 85 14.54 8.13 -14.63
CA SER A 85 14.08 6.90 -13.95
C SER A 85 13.83 7.11 -12.46
N LYS A 86 14.68 7.91 -11.78
CA LYS A 86 14.49 8.26 -10.36
C LYS A 86 13.24 9.11 -10.16
N GLN A 87 13.02 10.09 -11.04
CA GLN A 87 11.83 10.93 -10.99
C GLN A 87 10.55 10.13 -11.27
N TYR A 88 10.59 9.22 -12.25
CA TYR A 88 9.49 8.33 -12.57
C TYR A 88 9.15 7.43 -11.37
N ARG A 89 10.17 6.85 -10.73
CA ARG A 89 10.00 6.06 -9.50
C ARG A 89 9.35 6.87 -8.38
N ALA A 90 9.77 8.11 -8.16
CA ALA A 90 9.15 8.96 -7.15
C ALA A 90 7.66 9.24 -7.42
N ILE A 91 7.25 9.31 -8.69
CA ILE A 91 5.83 9.42 -9.07
C ILE A 91 5.09 8.11 -8.75
N GLN A 92 5.68 6.95 -9.06
CA GLN A 92 5.11 5.65 -8.70
C GLN A 92 4.96 5.47 -7.19
N ASP A 93 5.97 5.85 -6.41
CA ASP A 93 5.94 5.80 -4.95
C ASP A 93 4.81 6.70 -4.41
N SER A 94 4.59 7.87 -5.02
CA SER A 94 3.48 8.76 -4.67
C SER A 94 2.11 8.13 -4.97
N MET A 95 1.96 7.42 -6.09
CA MET A 95 0.72 6.68 -6.42
C MET A 95 0.46 5.56 -5.40
N PHE A 96 1.51 4.83 -5.01
CA PHE A 96 1.41 3.79 -3.97
C PHE A 96 1.00 4.38 -2.62
N LEU A 97 1.55 5.53 -2.23
CA LEU A 97 1.16 6.23 -1.00
C LEU A 97 -0.32 6.66 -1.01
N ASN A 98 -0.87 7.04 -2.17
CA ASN A 98 -2.30 7.33 -2.28
C ASN A 98 -3.17 6.07 -2.05
N VAL A 99 -2.78 4.92 -2.60
CA VAL A 99 -3.47 3.63 -2.34
C VAL A 99 -3.45 3.33 -0.85
N ARG A 100 -2.25 3.35 -0.24
CA ARG A 100 -2.07 3.09 1.19
C ARG A 100 -2.89 4.04 2.07
N MET A 101 -3.04 5.30 1.66
CA MET A 101 -3.88 6.28 2.35
C MET A 101 -5.36 5.86 2.32
N MET A 102 -5.88 5.43 1.18
CA MET A 102 -7.29 5.02 1.05
C MET A 102 -7.58 3.74 1.83
N ASP A 103 -6.68 2.76 1.77
CA ASP A 103 -6.78 1.56 2.58
C ASP A 103 -6.81 1.90 4.08
N LYS A 104 -5.95 2.84 4.52
CA LYS A 104 -5.94 3.29 5.91
C LYS A 104 -7.27 3.92 6.32
N ARG A 105 -7.88 4.73 5.46
CA ARG A 105 -9.21 5.33 5.71
C ARG A 105 -10.29 4.26 5.86
N LEU A 106 -10.27 3.24 5.00
CA LEU A 106 -11.19 2.12 5.08
C LEU A 106 -11.01 1.31 6.37
N LEU A 107 -9.77 0.97 6.71
CA LEU A 107 -9.44 0.27 7.96
C LEU A 107 -9.86 1.06 9.21
N THR A 108 -9.86 2.38 9.15
CA THR A 108 -10.28 3.24 10.27
C THR A 108 -11.78 3.12 10.55
N ILE A 109 -12.60 2.89 9.52
CA ILE A 109 -14.05 2.77 9.67
C ILE A 109 -14.52 1.32 9.82
N PHE A 110 -13.60 0.34 9.82
CA PHE A 110 -13.93 -1.03 10.14
C PHE A 110 -14.39 -1.14 11.58
N ASN A 111 -15.41 -1.95 11.83
CA ASN A 111 -15.70 -2.44 13.17
C ASN A 111 -14.70 -3.53 13.58
N ASP A 112 -14.76 -3.98 14.83
CA ASP A 112 -13.75 -4.92 15.35
C ASP A 112 -13.74 -6.26 14.62
N LYS A 113 -14.92 -6.79 14.26
CA LYS A 113 -15.00 -8.05 13.51
C LYS A 113 -14.34 -7.92 12.14
N GLN A 114 -14.56 -6.79 11.46
CA GLN A 114 -13.96 -6.50 10.14
C GLN A 114 -12.44 -6.33 10.25
N TYR A 115 -11.97 -5.59 11.25
CA TYR A 115 -10.54 -5.39 11.46
C TYR A 115 -9.81 -6.67 11.85
N GLN A 116 -10.42 -7.53 12.69
CA GLN A 116 -9.87 -8.85 13.01
C GLN A 116 -9.81 -9.75 11.78
N ARG A 117 -10.81 -9.70 10.89
CA ARG A 117 -10.77 -10.42 9.61
C ARG A 117 -9.61 -9.93 8.72
N TYR A 118 -9.36 -8.62 8.69
CA TYR A 118 -8.21 -8.05 8.00
C TYR A 118 -6.89 -8.57 8.56
N LEU A 119 -6.71 -8.54 9.89
CA LEU A 119 -5.50 -9.06 10.54
C LEU A 119 -5.28 -10.56 10.24
N GLY A 120 -6.37 -11.35 10.27
CA GLY A 120 -6.32 -12.77 9.93
C GLY A 120 -5.84 -13.01 8.50
N PHE A 121 -6.41 -12.28 7.54
CA PHE A 121 -6.00 -12.35 6.13
C PHE A 121 -4.53 -11.96 5.94
N CYS A 122 -4.08 -10.86 6.55
CA CYS A 122 -2.68 -10.45 6.47
C CYS A 122 -1.73 -11.49 7.05
N ASN A 123 -2.09 -12.10 8.18
CA ASN A 123 -1.27 -13.14 8.81
C ASN A 123 -1.19 -14.40 7.94
N GLU A 124 -2.30 -14.82 7.34
CA GLU A 124 -2.34 -15.99 6.46
C GLU A 124 -1.44 -15.83 5.24
N LEU A 125 -1.40 -14.63 4.65
CA LEU A 125 -0.55 -14.32 3.50
C LEU A 125 0.88 -13.93 3.89
N ALA A 126 1.21 -13.97 5.18
CA ALA A 126 2.45 -13.43 5.71
C ALA A 126 2.72 -12.02 5.14
N LEU A 127 1.75 -11.11 5.26
CA LEU A 127 1.83 -9.68 4.95
C LEU A 127 1.84 -8.84 6.24
N ARG A 128 2.45 -7.66 6.17
CA ARG A 128 2.55 -6.74 7.32
C ARG A 128 1.27 -5.91 7.43
N PRO A 129 0.48 -6.00 8.52
CA PRO A 129 -0.73 -5.21 8.67
C PRO A 129 -0.46 -3.69 8.71
N ILE A 130 -1.38 -2.92 8.13
CA ILE A 130 -1.45 -1.47 8.31
C ILE A 130 -2.19 -1.19 9.61
N HIS A 131 -1.43 -0.73 10.61
CA HIS A 131 -2.01 -0.32 11.88
C HIS A 131 -2.64 1.08 11.77
N VAL A 132 -3.85 1.20 12.28
CA VAL A 132 -4.58 2.47 12.36
C VAL A 132 -4.88 2.76 13.82
N ASN A 133 -4.77 4.03 14.22
CA ASN A 133 -5.12 4.44 15.58
C ASN A 133 -6.65 4.40 15.68
N ARG A 134 -7.17 3.25 16.11
CA ARG A 134 -8.57 3.10 16.50
C ARG A 134 -8.60 3.55 17.95
N SER A 135 -9.39 4.56 18.28
CA SER A 135 -9.72 4.82 19.68
C SER A 135 -10.49 3.60 20.17
N ILE A 136 -9.76 2.63 20.71
CA ILE A 136 -10.35 1.47 21.35
C ILE A 136 -10.96 2.05 22.64
N ASP A 137 -12.29 2.12 22.69
CA ASP A 137 -13.00 1.97 23.96
C ASP A 137 -12.62 0.58 24.48
N GLU A 138 -11.46 0.49 25.15
CA GLU A 138 -11.10 -0.65 25.96
C GLU A 138 -12.08 -0.65 27.13
N LYS A 139 -13.12 -1.48 27.04
CA LYS A 139 -13.90 -1.91 28.19
C LYS A 139 -13.27 -3.14 28.83
#